data_AF-A0A5N4E2H4-F1
#
_entry.id   AF-A0A5N4E2H4-F1
#
_cell.length_a   1.000
_cell.length_b   1.000
_cell.length_c   1.000
_cell.angle_alpha   90.00
_cell.angle_beta   90.00
_cell.angle_gamma   90.00
#
_symmetry.space_group_name_H-M   'P 1'
#
loop_
_entity.id
_entity.type
_entity.pdbx_description
1 polymer ?
#
loop_
_entity_poly.entity_id
_entity_poly.type
_entity_poly.pdbx_seq_one_letter_code
_entity_poly.pdbx_strand_id
1 'polypeptide(L)'
;MTSPVASDYRLSPARWLRVSSRFFCGSLPSQLDEEEERRKRRREKNKVAAARCRNKKKERTEFLQRVSGAAARESERLELMNAELKTQIEELKQERQQLILMLNRHRPTCIVRTDSVKTPESEGNPLLEQLEKK
;
A
#
# COMPACT_ATOMS: atom_id res chain seq x y z
N MET A 1 -34.74 -41.21 -11.64
CA MET A 1 -34.51 -41.81 -12.97
C MET A 1 -33.35 -41.07 -13.61
N THR A 2 -32.29 -41.84 -13.90
CA THR A 2 -31.17 -41.59 -14.84
C THR A 2 -30.43 -40.24 -14.82
N SER A 3 -29.25 -40.26 -14.19
CA SER A 3 -28.06 -39.56 -14.70
C SER A 3 -27.73 -40.01 -16.14
N PRO A 4 -26.98 -39.21 -16.90
CA PRO A 4 -25.82 -39.78 -17.56
C PRO A 4 -24.53 -39.03 -17.21
N VAL A 5 -23.62 -39.84 -16.72
CA VAL A 5 -22.17 -39.67 -16.53
C VAL A 5 -21.48 -38.88 -17.64
N ALA A 6 -20.49 -38.09 -17.23
CA ALA A 6 -19.49 -37.49 -18.10
C ALA A 6 -18.87 -38.58 -19.00
N SER A 7 -19.10 -38.46 -20.30
CA SER A 7 -18.58 -39.40 -21.28
C SER A 7 -17.08 -39.17 -21.44
N ASP A 8 -16.30 -40.16 -21.00
CA ASP A 8 -14.88 -40.31 -21.19
C ASP A 8 -14.50 -40.08 -22.66
N TYR A 9 -13.85 -38.95 -22.96
CA TYR A 9 -13.10 -38.78 -24.21
C TYR A 9 -11.83 -39.63 -24.16
N ARG A 10 -12.01 -40.94 -24.27
CA ARG A 10 -10.94 -41.90 -24.54
C ARG A 10 -10.49 -41.67 -26.00
N LEU A 11 -9.50 -40.79 -26.20
CA LEU A 11 -8.90 -40.57 -27.51
C LEU A 11 -8.41 -41.91 -28.08
N SER A 12 -8.97 -42.32 -29.22
CA SER A 12 -8.58 -43.54 -29.92
C SER A 12 -7.07 -43.56 -30.24
N PRO A 13 -6.36 -44.70 -30.07
CA PRO A 13 -4.92 -44.83 -30.31
C PRO A 13 -4.45 -44.32 -31.70
N ALA A 14 -5.32 -44.39 -32.70
CA ALA A 14 -5.04 -43.89 -34.06
C ALA A 14 -4.81 -42.35 -34.12
N ARG A 15 -5.34 -41.58 -33.16
CA ARG A 15 -5.18 -40.12 -33.13
C ARG A 15 -3.80 -39.71 -32.59
N TRP A 16 -3.20 -40.50 -31.70
CA TRP A 16 -1.81 -40.30 -31.24
C TRP A 16 -0.80 -40.52 -32.37
N LEU A 17 -0.98 -41.57 -33.19
CA LEU A 17 -0.13 -41.87 -34.35
C LEU A 17 -0.13 -40.73 -35.39
N ARG A 18 -1.27 -40.07 -35.63
CA ARG A 18 -1.37 -38.94 -36.57
C ARG A 18 -0.72 -37.65 -36.05
N VAL A 19 -0.70 -37.42 -34.74
CA VAL A 19 0.02 -36.28 -34.12
C VAL A 19 1.53 -36.55 -34.07
N SER A 20 1.96 -37.78 -33.78
CA SER A 20 3.37 -38.19 -33.84
C SER A 20 3.96 -38.11 -35.26
N SER A 21 3.17 -38.35 -36.30
CA SER A 21 3.63 -38.25 -37.69
C SER A 21 4.02 -36.83 -38.12
N ARG A 22 3.59 -35.78 -37.40
CA ARG A 22 4.06 -34.39 -37.64
C ARG A 22 5.29 -34.01 -36.81
N PHE A 23 5.71 -34.88 -35.88
CA PHE A 23 6.81 -34.64 -34.96
C PHE A 23 8.12 -35.29 -35.40
N PHE A 24 8.07 -36.17 -36.40
CA PHE A 24 9.22 -36.92 -36.89
C PHE A 24 9.52 -36.54 -38.36
N CYS A 25 9.86 -35.27 -38.58
CA CYS A 25 10.65 -34.91 -39.76
C CYS A 25 12.12 -35.12 -39.36
N GLY A 26 12.66 -36.29 -39.68
CA GLY A 26 14.07 -36.59 -39.45
C GLY A 26 14.94 -35.72 -40.36
N SER A 27 15.43 -34.61 -39.84
CA SER A 27 16.40 -33.74 -40.52
C SER A 27 17.75 -34.46 -40.66
N LEU A 28 18.46 -34.18 -41.76
CA LEU A 28 19.81 -34.69 -42.03
C LEU A 28 20.80 -34.25 -40.93
N PRO A 29 21.90 -34.99 -40.66
CA PRO A 29 22.87 -34.68 -39.59
C PRO A 29 23.36 -33.23 -39.56
N SER A 30 23.70 -32.66 -40.72
CA SER A 30 24.12 -31.25 -40.81
C SER A 30 22.99 -30.25 -40.48
N GLN A 31 21.73 -30.61 -40.72
CA GLN A 31 20.57 -29.81 -40.33
C GLN A 31 20.20 -30.01 -38.85
N LEU A 32 20.53 -31.16 -38.25
CA LEU A 32 20.33 -31.44 -36.83
C LEU A 32 21.26 -30.56 -35.98
N ASP A 33 22.51 -30.37 -36.38
CA ASP A 33 23.47 -29.50 -35.68
C ASP A 33 23.01 -28.03 -35.69
N GLU A 34 22.56 -27.54 -36.86
CA GLU A 34 21.99 -26.19 -36.98
C GLU A 34 20.67 -26.02 -36.22
N GLU A 35 19.85 -27.08 -36.16
CA GLU A 35 18.60 -27.09 -35.39
C GLU A 35 18.88 -27.11 -33.88
N GLU A 36 19.89 -27.84 -33.44
CA GLU A 36 20.35 -27.90 -32.05
C GLU A 36 20.88 -26.55 -31.58
N GLU A 37 21.72 -25.88 -32.37
CA GLU A 37 22.18 -24.52 -32.10
C GLU A 37 21.01 -23.51 -32.07
N ARG A 38 20.02 -23.64 -32.96
CA ARG A 38 18.78 -22.84 -32.90
C ARG A 38 17.98 -23.11 -31.61
N ARG A 39 17.85 -24.37 -31.18
CA ARG A 39 17.19 -24.72 -29.92
C ARG A 39 17.95 -24.15 -28.72
N LYS A 40 19.27 -24.25 -28.70
CA LYS A 40 20.13 -23.70 -27.66
C LYS A 40 19.97 -22.17 -27.53
N ARG A 41 19.99 -21.45 -28.65
CA ARG A 41 19.70 -20.00 -28.67
C ARG A 41 18.30 -19.67 -28.13
N ARG A 42 17.28 -20.47 -28.44
CA ARG A 42 15.92 -20.28 -27.89
C ARG A 42 15.87 -20.52 -26.38
N ARG A 43 16.53 -21.57 -25.88
CA ARG A 43 16.62 -21.86 -24.44
C ARG A 43 17.35 -20.75 -23.70
N GLU A 44 18.47 -20.25 -24.23
CA GLU A 44 19.21 -19.16 -23.59
C GLU A 44 18.41 -17.87 -23.56
N LYS A 45 17.70 -17.53 -24.65
CA LYS A 45 16.76 -16.40 -24.66
C LYS A 45 15.63 -16.57 -23.64
N ASN A 46 15.05 -17.77 -23.54
CA ASN A 46 13.99 -18.06 -22.56
C ASN A 46 14.50 -18.01 -21.12
N LYS A 47 15.73 -18.50 -20.87
CA LYS A 47 16.41 -18.42 -19.56
C LYS A 47 16.58 -16.97 -19.12
N VAL A 48 17.08 -16.11 -20.02
CA VAL A 48 17.20 -14.67 -19.74
C VAL A 48 15.83 -14.03 -19.56
N ALA A 49 14.83 -14.36 -20.38
CA ALA A 49 13.48 -13.83 -20.25
C ALA A 49 12.81 -14.23 -18.92
N ALA A 50 12.97 -15.50 -18.49
CA ALA A 50 12.46 -15.99 -17.22
C ALA A 50 13.15 -15.32 -16.03
N ALA A 51 14.48 -15.13 -16.09
CA ALA A 51 15.23 -14.39 -15.07
C ALA A 51 14.76 -12.93 -14.98
N ARG A 52 14.60 -12.25 -16.13
CA ARG A 52 14.06 -10.87 -16.18
C ARG A 52 12.64 -10.77 -15.64
N CYS A 53 11.78 -11.74 -15.94
CA CYS A 53 10.41 -11.79 -15.41
C CYS A 53 10.40 -11.92 -13.88
N ARG A 54 11.21 -12.83 -13.33
CA ARG A 54 11.38 -13.01 -11.89
C ARG A 54 11.93 -11.75 -11.22
N ASN A 55 12.97 -11.15 -11.79
CA ASN A 55 13.56 -9.92 -11.26
C ASN A 55 12.57 -8.76 -11.28
N LYS A 56 11.84 -8.55 -12.39
CA LYS A 56 10.82 -7.50 -12.48
C LYS A 56 9.72 -7.69 -11.44
N LYS A 57 9.32 -8.93 -11.15
CA LYS A 57 8.36 -9.22 -10.09
C LYS A 57 8.94 -8.90 -8.71
N LYS A 58 10.19 -9.31 -8.45
CA LYS A 58 10.90 -9.07 -7.19
C LYS A 58 11.09 -7.56 -6.93
N GLU A 59 11.58 -6.81 -7.91
CA GLU A 59 11.76 -5.36 -7.82
C GLU A 59 10.44 -4.64 -7.50
N ARG A 60 9.33 -5.06 -8.14
CA ARG A 60 8.00 -4.51 -7.85
C ARG A 60 7.58 -4.77 -6.40
N THR A 61 7.76 -5.99 -5.92
CA THR A 61 7.39 -6.34 -4.53
C THR A 61 8.28 -5.63 -3.51
N GLU A 62 9.58 -5.53 -3.78
CA GLU A 62 10.54 -4.81 -2.92
C GLU A 62 10.28 -3.30 -2.90
N PHE A 63 9.91 -2.71 -4.04
CA PHE A 63 9.48 -1.32 -4.08
C PHE A 63 8.23 -1.08 -3.22
N LEU A 64 7.20 -1.91 -3.39
CA LEU A 64 5.96 -1.79 -2.60
C LEU A 64 6.23 -1.97 -1.11
N GLN A 65 7.03 -2.97 -0.74
CA GLN A 65 7.40 -3.21 0.66
C GLN A 65 8.18 -2.03 1.26
N ARG A 66 9.12 -1.45 0.51
CA ARG A 66 9.87 -0.26 0.95
C ARG A 66 8.95 0.95 1.15
N VAL A 67 8.10 1.25 0.17
CA VAL A 67 7.19 2.39 0.24
C VAL A 67 6.18 2.21 1.38
N SER A 68 5.60 1.03 1.52
CA SER A 68 4.69 0.72 2.63
C SER A 68 5.39 0.85 3.98
N GLY A 69 6.62 0.34 4.11
CA GLY A 69 7.41 0.48 5.33
C GLY A 69 7.78 1.93 5.66
N ALA A 70 8.07 2.76 4.65
CA ALA A 70 8.32 4.19 4.85
C ALA A 70 7.05 4.93 5.28
N ALA A 71 5.91 4.65 4.64
CA ALA A 71 4.62 5.24 5.00
C ALA A 71 4.20 4.86 6.43
N ALA A 72 4.41 3.61 6.86
CA ALA A 72 4.10 3.18 8.21
C ALA A 72 4.91 3.95 9.26
N ARG A 73 6.22 4.12 9.04
CA ARG A 73 7.10 4.90 9.94
C ARG A 73 6.70 6.37 10.00
N GLU A 74 6.34 6.94 8.85
CA GLU A 74 5.91 8.33 8.80
C GLU A 74 4.56 8.51 9.51
N SER A 75 3.63 7.57 9.36
CA SER A 75 2.36 7.56 10.11
C SER A 75 2.62 7.54 11.61
N GLU A 76 3.44 6.61 12.08
CA GLU A 76 3.81 6.49 13.50
C GLU A 76 4.45 7.78 14.02
N ARG A 77 5.38 8.36 13.25
CA ARG A 77 6.03 9.63 13.60
C ARG A 77 5.02 10.77 13.74
N LEU A 78 4.09 10.89 12.79
CA LEU A 78 3.05 11.92 12.81
C LEU A 78 2.06 11.71 13.97
N GLU A 79 1.71 10.46 14.28
CA GLU A 79 0.86 10.11 15.43
C GLU A 79 1.51 10.52 16.75
N LEU A 80 2.80 10.24 16.93
CA LEU A 80 3.56 10.68 18.10
C LEU A 80 3.58 12.20 18.24
N MET A 81 3.90 12.93 17.15
CA MET A 81 3.88 14.40 17.17
C MET A 81 2.48 14.95 17.44
N ASN A 82 1.44 14.33 16.89
CA ASN A 82 0.06 14.75 17.11
C ASN A 82 -0.35 14.59 18.58
N ALA A 83 0.04 13.48 19.20
CA ALA A 83 -0.19 13.24 20.62
C ALA A 83 0.55 14.27 21.49
N GLU A 84 1.82 14.54 21.19
CA GLU A 84 2.62 15.56 21.90
C GLU A 84 1.98 16.95 21.81
N LEU A 85 1.60 17.38 20.60
CA LEU A 85 0.96 18.69 20.39
C LEU A 85 -0.40 18.78 21.11
N LYS A 86 -1.18 17.69 21.14
CA LYS A 86 -2.45 17.65 21.88
C LYS A 86 -2.23 17.81 23.39
N THR A 87 -1.20 17.16 23.94
CA THR A 87 -0.83 17.33 25.35
C THR A 87 -0.43 18.78 25.65
N GLN A 88 0.42 19.38 24.82
CA GLN A 88 0.82 20.78 24.98
C GLN A 88 -0.37 21.76 24.90
N ILE A 89 -1.33 21.50 24.00
CA ILE A 89 -2.56 22.30 23.92
C ILE A 89 -3.35 22.20 25.22
N GLU A 90 -3.49 21.00 25.77
CA GLU A 90 -4.24 20.77 27.00
C GLU A 90 -3.57 21.44 28.21
N GLU A 91 -2.25 21.34 28.33
CA GLU A 91 -1.47 22.03 29.37
C GLU A 91 -1.67 23.54 29.30
N LEU A 92 -1.53 24.15 28.12
CA LEU A 92 -1.74 25.59 27.92
C LEU A 92 -3.20 26.00 28.20
N LYS A 93 -4.17 25.16 27.88
CA LYS A 93 -5.58 25.39 28.23
C LYS A 93 -5.77 25.43 29.75
N GLN A 94 -5.16 24.50 30.48
CA GLN A 94 -5.23 24.45 31.94
C GLN A 94 -4.56 25.67 32.58
N GLU A 95 -3.37 26.05 32.12
CA GLU A 95 -2.69 27.28 32.59
C GLU A 95 -3.54 28.53 32.36
N ARG A 96 -4.15 28.65 31.16
CA ARG A 96 -5.07 29.75 30.86
C ARG A 96 -6.26 29.75 31.82
N GLN A 97 -6.89 28.61 32.07
CA GLN A 97 -8.02 28.51 32.99
C GLN A 97 -7.62 28.91 34.42
N GLN A 98 -6.44 28.48 34.88
CA GLN A 98 -5.90 28.84 36.19
C GLN A 98 -5.68 30.36 36.31
N LEU A 99 -5.09 30.99 35.28
CA LEU A 99 -4.90 32.44 35.24
C LEU A 99 -6.23 33.19 35.25
N ILE A 100 -7.22 32.73 34.48
CA ILE A 100 -8.58 33.31 34.48
C ILE A 100 -9.20 33.22 35.88
N LEU A 101 -9.08 32.09 36.55
CA LEU A 101 -9.59 31.90 37.92
C LEU A 101 -8.91 32.86 38.91
N MET A 102 -7.59 33.02 38.81
CA MET A 102 -6.84 33.99 39.64
C MET A 102 -7.31 35.43 39.40
N LEU A 103 -7.49 35.82 38.13
CA LEU A 103 -7.99 37.15 37.77
C LEU A 103 -9.42 37.38 38.28
N ASN A 104 -10.31 36.39 38.14
CA ASN A 104 -11.68 36.48 38.62
C ASN A 104 -11.77 36.63 40.14
N ARG A 105 -10.91 35.94 40.90
CA ARG A 105 -10.81 36.10 42.36
C ARG A 105 -10.31 37.49 42.76
N HIS A 106 -9.35 38.05 42.03
CA HIS A 106 -8.81 39.38 42.33
C HIS A 106 -9.81 40.51 42.00
N ARG A 107 -10.60 40.36 40.94
CA ARG A 107 -11.54 41.36 40.40
C ARG A 107 -12.41 42.10 41.44
N PRO A 108 -13.09 41.46 42.41
CA PRO A 108 -13.90 42.17 43.41
C PRO A 108 -13.09 43.07 44.35
N THR A 109 -11.78 42.80 44.52
CA THR A 109 -10.86 43.56 45.37
C THR A 109 -10.03 44.59 44.58
N CYS A 110 -10.14 44.58 43.25
CA CYS A 110 -9.34 45.45 42.38
C CYS A 110 -9.83 46.90 42.47
N ILE A 111 -8.90 47.82 42.76
CA ILE A 111 -9.15 49.27 42.84
C ILE A 111 -9.40 49.86 41.46
N VAL A 112 -8.78 49.27 40.42
CA VAL A 112 -8.97 49.63 39.01
C VAL A 112 -10.15 48.82 38.47
N ARG A 113 -11.38 49.27 38.75
CA ARG A 113 -12.60 48.60 38.26
C ARG A 113 -12.72 48.73 36.74
N THR A 114 -12.27 47.72 36.02
CA THR A 114 -12.52 47.55 34.58
C THR A 114 -13.52 46.40 34.38
N ASP A 115 -14.75 46.76 34.04
CA ASP A 115 -15.88 45.85 34.03
C ASP A 115 -15.91 44.94 32.77
N SER A 116 -14.93 45.06 31.87
CA SER A 116 -15.07 44.58 30.49
C SER A 116 -13.98 43.62 29.99
N VAL A 117 -13.75 42.52 30.71
CA VAL A 117 -13.26 41.29 30.05
C VAL A 117 -14.23 40.16 30.39
N LYS A 118 -15.27 40.01 29.56
CA LYS A 118 -15.93 38.71 29.37
C LYS A 118 -15.04 37.99 28.35
N THR A 119 -14.13 37.13 28.80
CA THR A 119 -13.40 36.26 27.87
C THR A 119 -14.42 35.33 27.23
N PRO A 120 -14.70 35.41 25.92
CA PRO A 120 -15.59 34.46 25.28
C PRO A 120 -14.97 33.07 25.41
N GLU A 121 -15.76 32.14 25.93
CA GLU A 121 -15.42 30.71 26.11
C GLU A 121 -15.43 29.93 24.78
N SER A 122 -15.39 30.61 23.63
CA SER A 122 -15.53 29.94 22.33
C SER A 122 -14.25 29.18 21.98
N GLU A 123 -14.26 27.89 22.32
CA GLU A 123 -13.27 26.86 21.96
C GLU A 123 -13.32 26.45 20.47
N GLY A 124 -13.79 27.30 19.56
CA GLY A 124 -13.76 27.00 18.14
C GLY A 124 -12.37 27.30 17.57
N ASN A 125 -11.61 26.27 17.16
CA ASN A 125 -10.50 26.49 16.23
C ASN A 125 -11.11 26.86 14.88
N PRO A 126 -11.05 28.14 14.44
CA PRO A 126 -11.80 28.60 13.27
C PRO A 126 -11.40 27.87 11.98
N LEU A 127 -10.21 27.26 11.96
CA LEU A 127 -9.73 26.43 10.86
C LEU A 127 -10.43 25.05 10.81
N LEU A 128 -10.76 24.48 11.97
CA LEU A 128 -11.44 23.18 12.07
C LEU A 128 -12.91 23.30 11.65
N GLU A 129 -13.57 24.39 12.07
CA GLU A 129 -14.94 24.72 11.63
C GLU A 129 -15.06 24.95 10.12
N GLN A 130 -13.98 25.39 9.45
CA GLN A 130 -13.96 25.57 8.00
C GLN A 130 -13.82 24.25 7.24
N LEU A 131 -13.23 23.22 7.87
CA LEU A 131 -13.04 21.89 7.28
C LEU A 131 -14.30 21.03 7.40
N GLU A 132 -15.10 21.22 8.46
CA GLU A 132 -16.38 20.51 8.65
C GLU A 132 -17.51 21.03 7.73
N LYS A 133 -17.34 22.21 7.13
CA LYS A 133 -18.33 22.85 6.24
C LYS A 133 -18.13 22.54 4.75
N LYS A 134 -17.15 21.71 4.39
CA LYS A 134 -16.89 21.25 3.02
C LYS A 134 -17.28 19.79 2.86
#